data_AF-A0AAN8EB52-F1
#
_entry.id   AF-A0AAN8EB52-F1
#
_cell.length_a   1.000
_cell.length_b   1.000
_cell.length_c   1.000
_cell.angle_alpha   90.00
_cell.angle_beta   90.00
_cell.angle_gamma   90.00
#
_symmetry.space_group_name_H-M   'P 1'
#
loop_
_entity.id
_entity.type
_entity.pdbx_description
1 polymer ?
#
loop_
_entity_poly.entity_id
_entity_poly.type
_entity_poly.pdbx_seq_one_letter_code
_entity_poly.pdbx_strand_id
1 'polypeptide(L)'
;MMGFWQPGTNLRDYVSQNPPLVTFFLCLLTLAISFICFSSYSYTHTVPNPDTVKDWNHLLSSFSQHKFCVQANASSSELVSPVPSPLMDKDSLVSSTKTLTTLHLKVPLSVTTNSNSGSLKNLALHTAFRASQLHLGGTESVDVTLEFLTENDSYTCLTIRAPAHLLPMKLLPPECPEFKKNISPLHVEVSDKKPAASQTCYSLHSQDDPTLTVMLTQDERNVAVRHLMEVSVCLLGVCLVLCVAATLTQSLIRRHHWNGLDIQNEPLMET
;
A
#
# COMPACT_ATOMS: atom_id res chain seq x y z
N MET A 1 -50.04 8.96 -37.61
CA MET A 1 -50.00 9.53 -36.24
C MET A 1 -48.66 9.15 -35.61
N MET A 2 -47.91 10.14 -35.14
CA MET A 2 -46.60 9.98 -34.51
C MET A 2 -46.72 9.12 -33.25
N GLY A 3 -46.12 7.93 -33.24
CA GLY A 3 -46.10 7.07 -32.08
C GLY A 3 -45.34 7.72 -30.93
N PHE A 4 -46.04 7.96 -29.82
CA PHE A 4 -45.44 8.46 -28.58
C PHE A 4 -44.30 7.51 -28.16
N TRP A 5 -43.07 8.04 -28.14
CA TRP A 5 -41.92 7.35 -27.56
C TRP A 5 -42.21 7.10 -26.08
N GLN A 6 -42.43 5.84 -25.69
CA GLN A 6 -42.47 5.41 -24.30
C GLN A 6 -41.17 4.65 -23.97
N PRO A 7 -40.06 5.35 -23.70
CA PRO A 7 -38.77 4.71 -23.49
C PRO A 7 -38.76 3.80 -22.24
N GLY A 8 -39.52 4.12 -21.19
CA GLY A 8 -39.54 3.35 -19.94
C GLY A 8 -40.15 1.95 -20.04
N THR A 9 -41.21 1.77 -20.83
CA THR A 9 -41.86 0.46 -21.00
C THR A 9 -41.03 -0.47 -21.89
N ASN A 10 -40.45 0.06 -22.98
CA ASN A 10 -39.54 -0.69 -23.85
C ASN A 10 -38.26 -1.15 -23.14
N LEU A 11 -37.71 -0.32 -22.23
CA LEU A 11 -36.55 -0.68 -21.43
C LEU A 11 -36.86 -1.83 -20.46
N ARG A 12 -38.03 -1.80 -19.82
CA ARG A 12 -38.47 -2.84 -18.88
C ARG A 12 -38.66 -4.19 -19.56
N ASP A 13 -39.26 -4.21 -20.75
CA ASP A 13 -39.44 -5.44 -21.52
C ASP A 13 -38.09 -5.99 -22.02
N TYR A 14 -37.15 -5.12 -22.43
CA TYR A 14 -35.79 -5.53 -22.80
C TYR A 14 -35.05 -6.17 -21.63
N VAL A 15 -35.14 -5.54 -20.45
CA VAL A 15 -34.46 -6.00 -19.23
C VAL A 15 -34.97 -7.38 -18.82
N SER A 16 -36.26 -7.64 -19.03
CA SER A 16 -36.89 -8.92 -18.71
C SER A 16 -36.54 -10.03 -19.72
N GLN A 17 -36.31 -9.67 -20.98
CA GLN A 17 -36.02 -10.62 -22.07
C GLN A 17 -34.53 -10.98 -22.20
N ASN A 18 -33.59 -10.10 -21.78
CA ASN A 18 -32.15 -10.31 -21.96
C ASN A 18 -31.33 -10.12 -20.66
N PRO A 19 -31.56 -10.92 -19.60
CA PRO A 19 -30.93 -10.73 -18.29
C PRO A 19 -29.38 -10.68 -18.30
N PRO A 20 -28.65 -11.59 -18.99
CA PRO A 20 -27.19 -11.56 -19.00
C PRO A 20 -26.61 -10.28 -19.61
N LEU A 21 -27.22 -9.77 -20.69
CA LEU A 21 -26.76 -8.58 -21.39
C LEU A 21 -26.94 -7.32 -20.54
N VAL A 22 -28.03 -7.24 -19.77
CA VAL A 22 -28.29 -6.15 -18.82
C VAL A 22 -27.23 -6.14 -17.72
N THR A 23 -26.93 -7.30 -17.14
CA THR A 23 -25.90 -7.41 -16.11
C THR A 23 -24.54 -7.00 -16.63
N PHE A 24 -24.17 -7.45 -17.84
CA PHE A 24 -22.93 -7.06 -18.49
C PHE A 24 -22.85 -5.54 -18.70
N PHE A 25 -23.92 -4.92 -19.23
CA PHE A 25 -24.00 -3.47 -19.39
C PHE A 25 -23.82 -2.72 -18.07
N LEU A 26 -24.50 -3.15 -17.00
CA LEU A 26 -24.38 -2.52 -15.68
C LEU A 26 -22.95 -2.66 -15.14
N CYS A 27 -22.32 -3.81 -15.30
CA CYS A 27 -20.92 -4.01 -14.91
C CYS A 27 -19.98 -3.05 -15.66
N LEU A 28 -20.11 -2.93 -16.99
CA LEU A 28 -19.32 -2.00 -17.78
C LEU A 28 -19.54 -0.54 -17.35
N LEU A 29 -20.79 -0.16 -17.09
CA LEU A 29 -21.13 1.18 -16.62
C LEU A 29 -20.51 1.46 -15.24
N THR A 30 -20.64 0.52 -14.29
CA THR A 30 -20.03 0.67 -12.96
C THR A 30 -18.51 0.78 -13.04
N LEU A 31 -17.87 -0.03 -13.89
CA LEU A 31 -16.43 0.00 -14.11
C LEU A 31 -15.97 1.35 -14.69
N ALA A 32 -16.71 1.88 -15.67
CA ALA A 32 -16.42 3.19 -16.25
C ALA A 32 -16.52 4.30 -15.20
N ILE A 33 -17.57 4.29 -14.39
CA ILE A 33 -17.75 5.26 -13.29
C ILE A 33 -16.62 5.14 -12.27
N SER A 34 -16.25 3.92 -11.87
CA SER A 34 -15.14 3.68 -10.96
C SER A 34 -13.81 4.24 -11.50
N PHE A 35 -13.52 4.06 -12.79
CA PHE A 35 -12.31 4.62 -13.41
C PHE A 35 -12.33 6.15 -13.46
N ILE A 36 -13.48 6.78 -13.70
CA ILE A 36 -13.61 8.24 -13.64
C ILE A 36 -13.37 8.75 -12.21
N CYS A 37 -13.99 8.12 -11.21
CA CYS A 37 -13.78 8.46 -9.80
C CYS A 37 -12.32 8.27 -9.39
N PHE A 38 -11.71 7.14 -9.77
CA PHE A 38 -10.32 6.84 -9.47
C PHE A 38 -9.35 7.79 -10.18
N SER A 39 -9.67 8.23 -11.39
CA SER A 39 -8.95 9.27 -12.13
C SER A 39 -9.03 10.64 -11.43
N SER A 40 -10.21 11.04 -10.97
CA SER A 40 -10.40 12.30 -10.23
C SER A 40 -9.67 12.32 -8.88
N TYR A 41 -9.77 11.22 -8.13
CA TYR A 41 -8.98 11.02 -6.92
C TYR A 41 -7.49 11.02 -7.25
N SER A 42 -7.16 10.25 -8.29
CA SER A 42 -5.94 10.20 -9.07
C SER A 42 -5.26 11.55 -9.12
N TYR A 43 -5.97 12.53 -9.67
CA TYR A 43 -5.54 13.88 -10.01
C TYR A 43 -5.48 14.88 -8.83
N THR A 44 -6.19 14.62 -7.73
CA THR A 44 -6.21 15.51 -6.56
C THR A 44 -5.29 15.08 -5.42
N HIS A 45 -5.14 13.77 -5.18
CA HIS A 45 -4.33 13.22 -4.08
C HIS A 45 -3.01 12.61 -4.55
N THR A 46 -1.94 12.80 -3.79
CA THR A 46 -0.66 12.10 -4.03
C THR A 46 -0.85 10.61 -3.80
N VAL A 47 -0.43 9.78 -4.75
CA VAL A 47 -0.57 8.33 -4.70
C VAL A 47 0.83 7.71 -4.53
N PRO A 48 1.01 6.77 -3.58
CA PRO A 48 2.27 6.03 -3.44
C PRO A 48 2.66 5.31 -4.73
N ASN A 49 3.93 5.29 -5.06
CA ASN A 49 4.44 4.57 -6.22
C ASN A 49 4.42 3.05 -5.94
N PRO A 50 3.61 2.25 -6.66
CA PRO A 50 3.48 0.82 -6.43
C PRO A 50 4.74 0.01 -6.77
N ASP A 51 5.65 0.56 -7.58
CA ASP A 51 6.91 -0.09 -7.96
C ASP A 51 7.97 0.00 -6.85
N THR A 52 7.69 0.75 -5.79
CA THR A 52 8.61 0.86 -4.65
C THR A 52 8.39 -0.29 -3.70
N VAL A 53 9.15 -1.37 -3.91
CA VAL A 53 9.09 -2.60 -3.10
C VAL A 53 9.68 -2.42 -1.69
N LYS A 54 10.53 -1.40 -1.49
CA LYS A 54 11.26 -1.15 -0.23
C LYS A 54 11.09 0.30 0.20
N ASP A 55 10.34 0.50 1.27
CA ASP A 55 10.04 1.79 1.89
C ASP A 55 10.32 1.71 3.40
N TRP A 56 10.79 2.81 3.99
CA TRP A 56 10.94 2.95 5.44
C TRP A 56 9.61 2.78 6.17
N ASN A 57 8.49 3.30 5.69
CA ASN A 57 7.20 3.11 6.40
C ASN A 57 6.86 1.62 6.53
N HIS A 58 7.09 0.83 5.48
CA HIS A 58 6.88 -0.62 5.52
C HIS A 58 7.85 -1.33 6.47
N LEU A 59 9.12 -0.93 6.47
CA LEU A 59 10.15 -1.46 7.37
C LEU A 59 9.81 -1.15 8.83
N LEU A 60 9.47 0.10 9.14
CA LEU A 60 9.09 0.55 10.49
C LEU A 60 7.79 -0.11 10.97
N SER A 61 6.83 -0.32 10.06
CA SER A 61 5.62 -1.09 10.34
C SER A 61 5.93 -2.57 10.62
N SER A 62 6.90 -3.16 9.91
CA SER A 62 7.34 -4.53 10.21
C SER A 62 7.97 -4.63 11.61
N PHE A 63 8.70 -3.60 12.06
CA PHE A 63 9.19 -3.57 13.45
C PHE A 63 8.06 -3.52 14.48
N SER A 64 6.99 -2.76 14.22
CA SER A 64 5.87 -2.61 15.17
C SER A 64 5.01 -3.87 15.32
N GLN A 65 5.09 -4.80 14.38
CA GLN A 65 4.42 -6.11 14.45
C GLN A 65 5.07 -7.06 15.46
N HIS A 66 6.33 -6.81 15.85
CA HIS A 66 7.07 -7.67 16.76
C HIS A 66 7.16 -7.09 18.18
N LYS A 67 7.33 -7.98 19.16
CA LYS A 67 7.59 -7.61 20.55
C LYS A 67 9.05 -7.86 20.90
N PHE A 68 9.61 -6.96 21.68
CA PHE A 68 11.01 -6.96 22.08
C PHE A 68 11.07 -7.31 23.57
N CYS A 69 11.47 -8.52 23.90
CA CYS A 69 11.44 -9.01 25.26
C CYS A 69 12.84 -9.17 25.84
N VAL A 70 13.01 -8.79 27.11
CA VAL A 70 14.26 -9.02 27.83
C VAL A 70 14.43 -10.52 28.05
N GLN A 71 15.63 -11.03 27.80
CA GLN A 71 15.94 -12.44 28.03
C GLN A 71 16.03 -12.72 29.54
N ALA A 72 15.28 -13.71 30.03
CA ALA A 72 15.23 -14.01 31.47
C ALA A 72 16.52 -14.63 32.04
N ASN A 73 17.47 -15.06 31.18
CA ASN A 73 18.65 -15.85 31.55
C ASN A 73 19.97 -15.23 31.06
N ALA A 74 20.23 -13.95 31.34
CA ALA A 74 21.58 -13.38 31.25
C ALA A 74 22.13 -13.13 32.66
N SER A 75 22.45 -14.21 33.38
CA SER A 75 23.34 -14.12 34.54
C SER A 75 24.71 -13.64 34.07
N SER A 76 25.11 -12.45 34.50
CA SER A 76 26.48 -11.92 34.60
C SER A 76 27.55 -12.46 33.62
N SER A 77 28.16 -11.52 32.89
CA SER A 77 29.50 -11.59 32.29
C SER A 77 29.56 -12.02 30.82
N GLU A 78 29.68 -11.03 29.93
CA GLU A 78 30.78 -11.00 28.97
C GLU A 78 31.18 -9.55 28.70
N LEU A 79 32.30 -9.16 29.33
CA LEU A 79 33.06 -7.97 28.98
C LEU A 79 33.68 -8.22 27.60
N VAL A 80 33.19 -7.54 26.56
CA VAL A 80 33.92 -7.42 25.30
C VAL A 80 34.29 -5.97 25.07
N SER A 81 35.61 -5.75 25.07
CA SER A 81 36.33 -4.49 24.88
C SER A 81 36.02 -3.80 23.54
N PRO A 82 36.05 -2.46 23.45
CA PRO A 82 35.75 -1.73 22.22
C PRO A 82 36.93 -1.77 21.25
N VAL A 83 36.68 -2.20 20.00
CA VAL A 83 37.61 -2.03 18.87
C VAL A 83 37.24 -0.72 18.15
N PRO A 84 38.20 0.17 17.83
CA PRO A 84 37.90 1.50 17.27
C PRO A 84 37.58 1.45 15.77
N SER A 85 36.61 2.26 15.35
CA SER A 85 36.26 2.54 13.95
C SER A 85 37.39 3.27 13.23
N PRO A 86 37.77 2.90 11.98
CA PRO A 86 38.60 3.74 11.14
C PRO A 86 37.77 4.66 10.23
N LEU A 87 38.37 5.83 10.01
CA LEU A 87 37.93 6.99 9.25
C LEU A 87 37.55 6.73 7.79
N MET A 88 36.71 7.64 7.28
CA MET A 88 36.30 7.83 5.88
C MET A 88 37.45 7.70 4.87
N ASP A 89 37.14 7.13 3.70
CA ASP A 89 37.70 7.65 2.46
C ASP A 89 36.69 7.55 1.30
N LYS A 90 36.79 8.51 0.39
CA LYS A 90 35.84 8.86 -0.66
C LYS A 90 36.42 8.49 -2.04
N ASP A 91 35.62 7.79 -2.84
CA ASP A 91 35.48 7.84 -4.33
C ASP A 91 35.45 6.47 -5.07
N SER A 92 34.42 6.38 -5.92
CA SER A 92 34.27 5.67 -7.21
C SER A 92 34.15 4.13 -7.35
N LEU A 93 32.98 3.78 -7.89
CA LEU A 93 32.71 2.93 -9.07
C LEU A 93 32.87 1.40 -8.95
N VAL A 94 31.72 0.74 -8.81
CA VAL A 94 31.33 -0.59 -9.35
C VAL A 94 32.29 -1.74 -9.09
N SER A 95 32.02 -2.47 -8.00
CA SER A 95 32.08 -3.93 -8.00
C SER A 95 31.22 -4.46 -6.84
N SER A 96 30.37 -5.44 -7.14
CA SER A 96 29.42 -6.06 -6.21
C SER A 96 30.19 -6.75 -5.08
N THR A 97 30.54 -5.97 -4.08
CA THR A 97 31.11 -6.40 -2.80
C THR A 97 29.96 -6.28 -1.81
N LYS A 98 29.74 -7.31 -0.99
CA LYS A 98 28.74 -7.27 0.09
C LYS A 98 29.16 -6.25 1.15
N THR A 99 29.05 -4.96 0.85
CA THR A 99 29.37 -3.88 1.77
C THR A 99 28.24 -3.77 2.78
N LEU A 100 28.60 -4.02 4.04
CA LEU A 100 27.69 -3.80 5.16
C LEU A 100 27.55 -2.29 5.36
N THR A 101 26.33 -1.77 5.28
CA THR A 101 26.03 -0.35 5.48
C THR A 101 25.46 -0.15 6.87
N THR A 102 25.94 0.86 7.57
CA THR A 102 25.40 1.30 8.87
C THR A 102 24.73 2.66 8.66
N LEU A 103 23.45 2.77 9.03
CA LEU A 103 22.69 4.02 8.98
C LEU A 103 22.23 4.41 10.38
N HIS A 104 22.26 5.70 10.71
CA HIS A 104 21.80 6.26 12.00
C HIS A 104 20.78 7.37 11.75
N LEU A 105 19.50 7.05 11.91
CA LEU A 105 18.39 7.80 11.32
C LEU A 105 17.30 8.14 12.34
N LYS A 106 16.68 9.30 12.17
CA LYS A 106 15.48 9.71 12.91
C LYS A 106 14.26 9.06 12.29
N VAL A 107 13.51 8.30 13.08
CA VAL A 107 12.31 7.59 12.61
C VAL A 107 11.10 7.80 13.51
N PRO A 108 9.88 7.85 12.94
CA PRO A 108 8.63 8.02 13.69
C PRO A 108 8.18 6.70 14.35
N LEU A 109 8.94 6.26 15.36
CA LEU A 109 8.60 5.13 16.22
C LEU A 109 8.36 5.62 17.64
N SER A 110 7.35 5.05 18.30
CA SER A 110 7.15 5.18 19.75
C SER A 110 7.20 3.81 20.41
N VAL A 111 7.52 3.79 21.70
CA VAL A 111 7.65 2.55 22.48
C VAL A 111 6.68 2.55 23.64
N THR A 112 6.13 1.38 23.90
CA THR A 112 5.27 1.10 25.06
C THR A 112 5.80 -0.14 25.77
N THR A 113 5.56 -0.26 27.07
CA THR A 113 5.96 -1.41 27.88
C THR A 113 4.75 -2.02 28.57
N ASN A 114 4.78 -3.34 28.79
CA ASN A 114 3.74 -4.05 29.55
C ASN A 114 3.81 -3.79 31.07
N SER A 115 4.93 -3.25 31.57
CA SER A 115 5.11 -2.94 32.99
C SER A 115 4.86 -1.45 33.26
N ASN A 116 3.87 -1.12 34.11
CA ASN A 116 3.48 0.26 34.46
C ASN A 116 4.57 1.11 35.17
N SER A 117 5.76 0.57 35.45
CA SER A 117 6.76 1.22 36.32
C SER A 117 8.12 1.54 35.66
N GLY A 118 8.29 1.29 34.36
CA GLY A 118 9.56 1.52 33.67
C GLY A 118 9.64 2.92 33.05
N SER A 119 10.65 3.72 33.40
CA SER A 119 11.00 4.92 32.64
C SER A 119 11.48 4.52 31.25
N LEU A 120 10.77 4.94 30.21
CA LEU A 120 11.15 4.73 28.81
C LEU A 120 12.21 5.73 28.31
N LYS A 121 12.69 6.62 29.20
CA LYS A 121 13.73 7.62 28.90
C LYS A 121 15.11 6.97 28.87
N ASN A 122 15.93 7.39 27.92
CA ASN A 122 17.30 6.90 27.74
C ASN A 122 17.34 5.37 27.65
N LEU A 123 16.39 4.79 26.92
CA LEU A 123 16.31 3.36 26.67
C LEU A 123 16.95 3.08 25.32
N ALA A 124 17.90 2.15 25.27
CA ALA A 124 18.44 1.62 24.03
C ALA A 124 18.10 0.13 23.95
N LEU A 125 17.43 -0.31 22.89
CA LEU A 125 17.09 -1.70 22.62
C LEU A 125 17.94 -2.20 21.46
N HIS A 126 18.69 -3.28 21.67
CA HIS A 126 19.52 -3.90 20.64
C HIS A 126 19.02 -5.32 20.33
N THR A 127 18.87 -5.62 19.04
CA THR A 127 18.44 -6.93 18.57
C THR A 127 18.89 -7.18 17.13
N ALA A 128 18.81 -8.43 16.71
CA ALA A 128 19.13 -8.85 15.35
C ALA A 128 17.93 -9.55 14.72
N PHE A 129 17.61 -9.17 13.48
CA PHE A 129 16.54 -9.76 12.68
C PHE A 129 17.12 -10.54 11.52
N ARG A 130 16.38 -11.54 11.03
CA ARG A 130 16.58 -12.01 9.66
C ARG A 130 15.88 -11.04 8.70
N ALA A 131 16.51 -10.70 7.58
CA ALA A 131 15.93 -9.78 6.59
C ALA A 131 14.52 -10.19 6.12
N SER A 132 14.23 -11.49 6.02
CA SER A 132 12.90 -12.02 5.71
C SER A 132 11.82 -11.69 6.76
N GLN A 133 12.17 -11.56 8.04
CA GLN A 133 11.23 -11.18 9.10
C GLN A 133 10.79 -9.72 8.96
N LEU A 134 11.63 -8.87 8.36
CA LEU A 134 11.37 -7.46 8.12
C LEU A 134 10.81 -7.18 6.72
N HIS A 135 10.42 -8.22 5.99
CA HIS A 135 9.97 -8.14 4.59
C HIS A 135 11.00 -7.49 3.64
N LEU A 136 12.29 -7.48 3.98
CA LEU A 136 13.36 -6.92 3.13
C LEU A 136 13.86 -7.91 2.07
N GLY A 137 13.45 -9.18 2.20
CA GLY A 137 13.91 -10.30 1.37
C GLY A 137 15.31 -10.78 1.75
N GLY A 138 15.62 -12.03 1.44
CA GLY A 138 16.91 -12.64 1.76
C GLY A 138 17.01 -13.26 3.16
N THR A 139 18.11 -13.95 3.42
CA THR A 139 18.37 -14.69 4.65
C THR A 139 19.46 -14.06 5.52
N GLU A 140 19.96 -12.89 5.11
CA GLU A 140 21.02 -12.18 5.80
C GLU A 140 20.51 -11.55 7.10
N SER A 141 21.40 -11.38 8.08
CA SER A 141 21.07 -10.77 9.37
C SER A 141 21.11 -9.24 9.27
N VAL A 142 20.21 -8.59 10.00
CA VAL A 142 20.04 -7.14 10.09
C VAL A 142 20.12 -6.78 11.57
N ASP A 143 21.20 -6.11 11.96
CA ASP A 143 21.37 -5.66 13.34
C ASP A 143 20.70 -4.29 13.52
N VAL A 144 19.95 -4.15 14.61
CA VAL A 144 19.09 -3.00 14.87
C VAL A 144 19.29 -2.53 16.30
N THR A 145 19.56 -1.23 16.47
CA THR A 145 19.56 -0.53 17.76
C THR A 145 18.54 0.60 17.71
N LEU A 146 17.62 0.62 18.67
CA LEU A 146 16.61 1.67 18.83
C LEU A 146 16.89 2.46 20.10
N GLU A 147 17.09 3.76 19.97
CA GLU A 147 17.41 4.67 21.07
C GLU A 147 16.28 5.68 21.30
N PHE A 148 15.70 5.63 22.50
CA PHE A 148 14.63 6.50 22.97
C PHE A 148 15.22 7.52 23.95
N LEU A 149 15.55 8.70 23.44
CA LEU A 149 16.34 9.71 24.17
C LEU A 149 15.49 10.55 25.13
N THR A 150 14.29 10.97 24.71
CA THR A 150 13.43 11.89 25.45
C THR A 150 11.97 11.46 25.39
N GLU A 151 11.21 11.66 26.47
CA GLU A 151 9.76 11.36 26.53
C GLU A 151 8.90 12.30 25.67
N ASN A 152 9.43 13.45 25.25
CA ASN A 152 8.70 14.49 24.51
C ASN A 152 9.11 14.62 23.04
N ASP A 153 10.07 13.80 22.59
CA ASP A 153 10.47 13.78 21.18
C ASP A 153 9.55 12.83 20.41
N SER A 154 9.01 13.29 19.29
CA SER A 154 8.17 12.49 18.39
C SER A 154 8.98 11.52 17.52
N TYR A 155 10.29 11.38 17.77
CA TYR A 155 11.21 10.59 16.96
C TYR A 155 12.08 9.69 17.84
N THR A 156 12.44 8.55 17.26
CA THR A 156 13.38 7.57 17.83
C THR A 156 14.62 7.54 16.95
N CYS A 157 15.79 7.33 17.54
CA CYS A 157 17.02 7.12 16.78
C CYS A 157 17.20 5.64 16.47
N LEU A 158 17.17 5.30 15.19
CA LEU A 158 17.36 3.96 14.67
C LEU A 158 18.77 3.85 14.10
N THR A 159 19.58 2.96 14.68
CA THR A 159 20.79 2.46 14.03
C THR A 159 20.47 1.12 13.38
N ILE A 160 20.67 1.00 12.07
CA ILE A 160 20.48 -0.25 11.33
C ILE A 160 21.76 -0.62 10.58
N ARG A 161 22.18 -1.87 10.69
CA ARG A 161 23.37 -2.41 10.02
C ARG A 161 22.97 -3.60 9.15
N ALA A 162 23.02 -3.41 7.84
CA ALA A 162 22.67 -4.43 6.86
C ALA A 162 23.34 -4.17 5.51
N PRO A 163 23.41 -5.17 4.61
CA PRO A 163 23.86 -4.96 3.25
C PRO A 163 23.04 -3.90 2.51
N ALA A 164 23.72 -2.99 1.80
CA ALA A 164 23.09 -1.80 1.19
C ALA A 164 21.88 -2.14 0.30
N HIS A 165 21.95 -3.26 -0.41
CA HIS A 165 20.91 -3.70 -1.35
C HIS A 165 19.61 -4.16 -0.67
N LEU A 166 19.62 -4.43 0.64
CA LEU A 166 18.43 -4.80 1.40
C LEU A 166 17.68 -3.59 1.94
N LEU A 167 18.35 -2.45 2.13
CA LEU A 167 17.78 -1.28 2.78
C LEU A 167 17.06 -0.35 1.78
N PRO A 168 16.03 0.39 2.23
CA PRO A 168 15.34 1.41 1.44
C PRO A 168 16.23 2.66 1.28
N MET A 169 17.09 2.66 0.25
CA MET A 169 18.07 3.73 0.02
C MET A 169 17.57 4.93 -0.80
N LYS A 170 16.34 4.89 -1.34
CA LYS A 170 15.83 5.96 -2.22
C LYS A 170 15.52 7.26 -1.47
N LEU A 171 14.83 7.15 -0.34
CA LEU A 171 14.50 8.26 0.55
C LEU A 171 15.07 7.89 1.91
N LEU A 172 16.08 8.62 2.38
CA LEU A 172 16.63 8.41 3.71
C LEU A 172 15.97 9.40 4.68
N PRO A 173 15.50 8.94 5.85
CA PRO A 173 15.14 9.81 6.94
C PRO A 173 16.31 10.72 7.35
N PRO A 174 16.06 11.83 8.05
CA PRO A 174 17.12 12.69 8.55
C PRO A 174 18.07 11.94 9.49
N GLU A 175 19.35 12.29 9.49
CA GLU A 175 20.33 11.70 10.41
C GLU A 175 20.05 12.09 11.87
N CYS A 176 20.34 11.16 12.78
CA CYS A 176 20.26 11.43 14.21
C CYS A 176 21.45 12.24 14.71
N PRO A 177 21.24 13.17 15.66
CA PRO A 177 22.32 13.94 16.25
C PRO A 177 23.28 13.01 17.01
N GLU A 178 24.58 13.33 17.00
CA GLU A 178 25.55 12.63 17.85
C GLU A 178 25.22 12.86 19.33
N PHE A 179 24.80 11.81 20.02
CA PHE A 179 24.40 11.88 21.42
C PHE A 179 25.59 11.62 22.34
N LYS A 180 25.87 12.56 23.27
CA LYS A 180 27.04 12.52 24.17
C LYS A 180 26.90 11.63 25.40
N LYS A 181 25.71 11.04 25.64
CA LYS A 181 25.45 10.19 26.80
C LYS A 181 25.53 8.73 26.37
N ASN A 182 26.44 7.97 26.96
CA ASN A 182 26.59 6.53 26.70
C ASN A 182 25.41 5.78 27.33
N ILE A 183 24.34 5.58 26.56
CA ILE A 183 23.26 4.67 26.92
C ILE A 183 23.76 3.25 26.61
N SER A 184 23.70 2.34 27.59
CA SER A 184 24.06 0.94 27.36
C SER A 184 22.89 0.23 26.68
N PRO A 185 23.09 -0.40 25.50
CA PRO A 185 22.04 -1.10 24.79
C PRO A 185 21.60 -2.37 25.52
N LEU A 186 20.31 -2.43 25.86
CA LEU A 186 19.65 -3.61 26.40
C LEU A 186 19.40 -4.61 25.29
N HIS A 187 19.97 -5.81 25.42
CA HIS A 187 19.75 -6.89 24.48
C HIS A 187 18.35 -7.47 24.67
N VAL A 188 17.58 -7.49 23.59
CA VAL A 188 16.20 -7.99 23.58
C VAL A 188 16.03 -9.01 22.47
N GLU A 189 15.21 -10.02 22.76
CA GLU A 189 14.83 -11.05 21.81
C GLU A 189 13.49 -10.71 21.18
N VAL A 190 13.40 -10.93 19.86
CA VAL A 190 12.18 -10.76 19.08
C VAL A 190 11.28 -11.96 19.38
N SER A 191 10.14 -11.72 20.03
CA SER A 191 9.20 -12.77 20.39
C SER A 191 7.82 -12.51 19.78
N ASP A 192 7.37 -13.46 18.97
CA ASP A 192 5.99 -13.50 18.46
C ASP A 192 5.03 -14.19 19.45
N LYS A 193 5.56 -14.75 20.55
CA LYS A 193 4.79 -15.48 21.56
C LYS A 193 4.28 -14.55 22.65
N LYS A 194 3.15 -14.91 23.27
CA LYS A 194 2.58 -14.17 24.40
C LYS A 194 3.61 -14.13 25.54
N PRO A 195 3.90 -12.94 26.13
CA PRO A 195 4.87 -12.82 27.20
C PRO A 195 4.50 -13.69 28.40
N ALA A 196 5.49 -14.33 29.02
CA ALA A 196 5.31 -14.88 30.37
C ALA A 196 5.05 -13.71 31.34
N ALA A 197 4.26 -13.95 32.41
CA ALA A 197 3.80 -12.90 33.31
C ALA A 197 4.93 -12.11 34.01
N SER A 198 6.15 -12.67 34.09
CA SER A 198 7.33 -12.06 34.69
C SER A 198 8.31 -11.45 33.69
N GLN A 199 8.07 -11.54 32.37
CA GLN A 199 8.99 -11.06 31.35
C GLN A 199 8.66 -9.62 30.93
N THR A 200 9.64 -8.73 31.03
CA THR A 200 9.52 -7.36 30.51
C THR A 200 9.61 -7.37 29.00
N CYS A 201 8.57 -6.85 28.33
CA CYS A 201 8.52 -6.72 26.89
C CYS A 201 8.10 -5.32 26.47
N TYR A 202 8.70 -4.85 25.40
CA TYR A 202 8.44 -3.58 24.75
C TYR A 202 7.69 -3.83 23.43
N SER A 203 6.71 -2.99 23.15
CA SER A 203 5.97 -2.97 21.88
C SER A 203 6.20 -1.63 21.21
N LEU A 204 6.48 -1.66 19.91
CA LEU A 204 6.69 -0.45 19.12
C LEU A 204 5.39 -0.05 18.42
N HIS A 205 5.21 1.23 18.20
CA HIS A 205 4.14 1.77 17.38
C HIS A 205 4.74 2.71 16.32
N SER A 206 4.54 2.35 15.06
CA SER A 206 4.97 3.14 13.91
C SER A 206 3.88 4.13 13.50
N GLN A 207 4.29 5.34 13.14
CA GLN A 207 3.41 6.33 12.51
C GLN A 207 3.86 6.53 11.06
N ASP A 208 2.91 6.44 10.12
CA ASP A 208 3.21 6.63 8.71
C ASP A 208 3.61 8.09 8.44
N ASP A 209 4.78 8.27 7.81
CA ASP A 209 5.28 9.58 7.40
C ASP A 209 5.31 9.65 5.86
N PRO A 210 4.48 10.50 5.22
CA PRO A 210 4.43 10.59 3.77
C PRO A 210 5.74 11.06 3.13
N THR A 211 6.67 11.66 3.90
CA THR A 211 7.98 12.06 3.40
C THR A 211 8.94 10.90 3.19
N LEU A 212 8.64 9.74 3.80
CA LEU A 212 9.44 8.52 3.68
C LEU A 212 8.97 7.61 2.55
N THR A 213 7.74 7.82 2.06
CA THR A 213 7.18 7.06 0.94
C THR A 213 7.47 7.73 -0.39
N VAL A 214 7.96 6.94 -1.36
CA VAL A 214 8.13 7.41 -2.74
C VAL A 214 6.74 7.55 -3.37
N MET A 215 6.31 8.79 -3.57
CA MET A 215 5.06 9.10 -4.26
C MET A 215 5.26 9.07 -5.78
N LEU A 216 4.18 8.83 -6.53
CA LEU A 216 4.19 9.04 -7.97
C LEU A 216 4.50 10.50 -8.29
N THR A 217 5.36 10.72 -9.28
CA THR A 217 5.62 12.04 -9.84
C THR A 217 4.39 12.57 -10.57
N GLN A 218 4.33 13.88 -10.79
CA GLN A 218 3.20 14.48 -11.50
C GLN A 218 3.05 13.95 -12.93
N ASP A 219 4.15 13.64 -13.60
CA ASP A 219 4.13 13.10 -14.97
C ASP A 219 3.59 11.67 -15.01
N GLU A 220 4.08 10.79 -14.12
CA GLU A 220 3.59 9.41 -14.01
C GLU A 220 2.09 9.38 -13.68
N ARG A 221 1.67 10.24 -12.76
CA ARG A 221 0.28 10.43 -12.38
C ARG A 221 -0.57 10.91 -13.56
N ASN A 222 -0.09 11.88 -14.33
CA ASN A 222 -0.80 12.39 -15.50
C ASN A 222 -1.01 11.28 -16.55
N VAL A 223 0.00 10.42 -16.75
CA VAL A 223 -0.10 9.26 -17.65
C VAL A 223 -1.15 8.27 -17.14
N ALA A 224 -1.12 7.93 -15.85
CA ALA A 224 -2.11 7.03 -15.26
C ALA A 224 -3.55 7.57 -15.37
N VAL A 225 -3.76 8.84 -15.00
CA VAL A 225 -5.04 9.55 -15.14
C VAL A 225 -5.52 9.55 -16.58
N ARG A 226 -4.64 9.84 -17.53
CA ARG A 226 -4.96 9.83 -18.96
C ARG A 226 -5.45 8.45 -19.40
N HIS A 227 -4.75 7.38 -19.06
CA HIS A 227 -5.17 6.02 -19.42
C HIS A 227 -6.49 5.61 -18.78
N LEU A 228 -6.70 5.94 -17.49
CA LEU A 228 -7.99 5.70 -16.82
C LEU A 228 -9.14 6.41 -17.54
N MET A 229 -8.93 7.66 -17.95
CA MET A 229 -9.93 8.42 -18.70
C MET A 229 -10.18 7.83 -20.09
N GLU A 230 -9.12 7.52 -20.85
CA GLU A 230 -9.24 6.89 -22.18
C GLU A 230 -10.04 5.58 -22.11
N VAL A 231 -9.71 4.70 -21.16
CA VAL A 231 -10.44 3.43 -20.97
C VAL A 231 -11.89 3.69 -20.56
N SER A 232 -12.15 4.64 -19.66
CA SER A 232 -13.52 4.97 -19.24
C SER A 232 -14.37 5.49 -20.42
N VAL A 233 -13.80 6.32 -21.30
CA VAL A 233 -14.46 6.82 -22.50
C VAL A 233 -14.76 5.69 -23.47
N CYS A 234 -13.81 4.76 -23.67
CA CYS A 234 -14.05 3.56 -24.47
C CYS A 234 -15.19 2.70 -23.91
N LEU A 235 -15.20 2.46 -22.59
CA LEU A 235 -16.27 1.69 -21.93
C LEU A 235 -17.64 2.37 -22.08
N LEU A 236 -17.72 3.69 -21.90
CA LEU A 236 -18.95 4.45 -22.14
C LEU A 236 -19.39 4.38 -23.61
N GLY A 237 -18.45 4.44 -24.55
CA GLY A 237 -18.72 4.25 -25.97
C GLY A 237 -19.34 2.88 -26.26
N VAL A 238 -18.80 1.80 -25.68
CA VAL A 238 -19.37 0.45 -25.79
C VAL A 238 -20.79 0.42 -25.20
N CYS A 239 -20.99 1.01 -24.01
CA CYS A 239 -22.32 1.12 -23.41
C CYS A 239 -23.32 1.86 -24.33
N LEU A 240 -22.91 2.95 -24.97
CA LEU A 240 -23.75 3.69 -25.92
C LEU A 240 -24.11 2.84 -27.15
N VAL A 241 -23.14 2.10 -27.71
CA VAL A 241 -23.40 1.19 -28.84
C VAL A 241 -24.39 0.10 -28.44
N LEU A 242 -24.26 -0.49 -27.25
CA LEU A 242 -25.21 -1.48 -26.74
C LEU A 242 -26.62 -0.89 -26.58
N CYS A 243 -26.75 0.34 -26.08
CA CYS A 243 -28.03 1.05 -26.01
C CYS A 243 -28.66 1.29 -27.39
N VAL A 244 -27.86 1.73 -28.37
CA VAL A 244 -28.34 1.95 -29.75
C VAL A 244 -28.74 0.62 -30.41
N ALA A 245 -27.96 -0.44 -30.24
CA ALA A 245 -28.30 -1.76 -30.78
C ALA A 245 -29.59 -2.31 -30.16
N ALA A 246 -29.78 -2.16 -28.85
CA ALA A 246 -31.01 -2.55 -28.15
C ALA A 246 -32.24 -1.80 -28.68
N THR A 247 -32.14 -0.48 -28.82
CA THR A 247 -33.26 0.34 -29.34
C THR A 247 -33.60 0.03 -30.81
N LEU A 248 -32.59 -0.18 -31.66
CA LEU A 248 -32.80 -0.54 -33.07
C LEU A 248 -33.43 -1.92 -33.23
N THR A 249 -32.93 -2.94 -32.51
CA THR A 249 -33.48 -4.30 -32.56
C THR A 249 -34.94 -4.35 -32.09
N GLN A 250 -35.28 -3.64 -31.01
CA GLN A 250 -36.67 -3.52 -30.57
C GLN A 250 -37.55 -2.80 -31.58
N SER A 251 -37.05 -1.74 -32.24
CA SER A 251 -37.80 -1.03 -33.27
C SER A 251 -38.13 -1.91 -34.48
N LEU A 252 -37.19 -2.78 -34.87
CA LEU A 252 -37.37 -3.74 -35.97
C LEU A 252 -38.38 -4.83 -35.59
N ILE A 253 -38.24 -5.46 -34.41
CA ILE A 253 -39.19 -6.47 -33.92
C ILE A 253 -40.60 -5.90 -33.86
N ARG A 254 -40.74 -4.68 -33.32
CA ARG A 254 -42.05 -3.99 -33.25
C ARG A 254 -42.61 -3.75 -34.65
N ARG A 255 -41.80 -3.26 -35.60
CA ARG A 255 -42.24 -3.00 -36.98
C ARG A 255 -42.67 -4.29 -37.71
N HIS A 256 -41.96 -5.40 -37.52
CA HIS A 256 -42.37 -6.70 -38.07
C HIS A 256 -43.69 -7.21 -37.47
N HIS A 257 -43.89 -7.01 -36.17
CA HIS A 257 -45.16 -7.36 -35.52
C HIS A 257 -46.34 -6.55 -36.07
N TRP A 258 -46.17 -5.25 -36.31
CA TRP A 258 -47.19 -4.40 -36.94
C TRP A 258 -47.50 -4.84 -38.37
N ASN A 259 -46.47 -5.10 -39.19
CA ASN A 259 -46.66 -5.56 -40.57
C ASN A 259 -47.32 -6.95 -40.65
N GLY A 260 -47.05 -7.84 -39.69
CA GLY A 260 -47.71 -9.15 -39.61
C GLY A 260 -49.19 -9.08 -39.22
N LEU A 261 -49.57 -8.07 -38.42
CA LEU A 261 -50.96 -7.82 -38.06
C LEU A 261 -51.77 -7.24 -39.23
N ASP A 262 -51.15 -6.43 -40.09
CA ASP A 262 -51.80 -5.88 -41.30
C ASP A 262 -52.12 -6.98 -42.33
N ILE A 263 -51.26 -7.99 -42.50
CA ILE A 263 -51.50 -9.13 -43.40
C ILE A 263 -52.71 -9.98 -42.93
N GLN A 264 -53.00 -10.00 -41.63
CA GLN A 264 -54.14 -10.74 -41.09
C GLN A 264 -55.48 -10.00 -41.22
N ASN A 265 -55.45 -8.73 -41.61
CA ASN A 265 -56.63 -7.88 -41.75
C ASN A 265 -57.08 -7.66 -43.21
N GLU A 266 -56.53 -8.38 -44.20
CA GLU A 266 -57.09 -8.39 -45.56
C GLU A 266 -58.46 -9.11 -45.55
N PRO A 267 -59.58 -8.42 -45.86
CA PRO A 267 -60.87 -9.07 -45.96
C PRO A 267 -60.90 -9.94 -47.23
N LEU A 268 -61.23 -11.23 -47.04
CA LEU A 268 -61.70 -12.12 -48.10
C LEU A 268 -62.88 -11.43 -48.81
N MET A 269 -62.62 -10.85 -49.98
CA MET A 269 -63.65 -10.41 -50.91
C MET A 269 -64.26 -11.68 -51.54
N GLU A 270 -65.42 -12.08 -51.02
CA GLU A 270 -66.34 -12.96 -51.73
C GLU A 270 -67.06 -12.18 -52.83
N THR A 271 -67.09 -12.78 -54.03
CA THR A 271 -67.89 -12.48 -55.25
C THR A 271 -67.54 -11.25 -56.09
#